data_AF-A0A848WBD4-F1
#
_entry.id   AF-A0A848WBD4-F1
#
_cell.length_a   1.000
_cell.length_b   1.000
_cell.length_c   1.000
_cell.angle_alpha   90.00
_cell.angle_beta   90.00
_cell.angle_gamma   90.00
#
_symmetry.space_group_name_H-M   'P 1'
#
loop_
_entity.id
_entity.type
_entity.pdbx_description
1 polymer ?
#
loop_
_entity_poly.entity_id
_entity_poly.type
_entity_poly.pdbx_seq_one_letter_code
_entity_poly.pdbx_strand_id
1 'polypeptide(L)' 'MGRLSRMDALQGHEMARAAERRRETEIRKIDAALARLDSDEYGWCVRCGEEIAAERLRLDPAVPVCIDCAKGGSGT' A
#
# COMPACT_ATOMS: atom_id res chain seq x y z
N MET A 1 -28.51 -30.74 6.74
CA MET A 1 -27.22 -30.09 7.06
C MET A 1 -26.27 -30.32 5.89
N GLY A 2 -26.01 -29.35 5.00
CA GLY A 2 -25.08 -29.61 3.87
C GLY A 2 -24.98 -28.53 2.79
N ARG A 3 -26.03 -27.72 2.58
CA ARG A 3 -25.99 -26.63 1.57
C ARG A 3 -25.33 -25.35 2.10
N LEU A 4 -25.50 -25.07 3.39
CA LEU A 4 -24.93 -23.88 4.04
C LEU A 4 -23.39 -23.98 4.15
N SER A 5 -22.87 -25.14 4.56
CA SER A 5 -21.42 -25.38 4.70
C SER A 5 -20.61 -25.18 3.41
N ARG A 6 -21.22 -25.39 2.23
CA ARG A 6 -20.57 -25.11 0.94
C ARG A 6 -20.45 -23.61 0.68
N MET A 7 -21.46 -22.82 1.05
CA MET A 7 -21.42 -21.37 0.90
C MET A 7 -20.40 -20.73 1.86
N ASP A 8 -20.37 -21.19 3.11
CA ASP A 8 -19.39 -20.72 4.10
C ASP A 8 -17.94 -21.03 3.68
N ALA A 9 -17.72 -22.23 3.10
CA ALA A 9 -16.41 -22.62 2.60
C ALA A 9 -15.93 -21.76 1.42
N LEU A 10 -16.83 -21.40 0.49
CA LEU A 10 -16.51 -20.50 -0.63
C LEU A 10 -16.20 -19.08 -0.12
N GLN A 11 -17.00 -18.55 0.79
CA GLN A 11 -16.77 -17.23 1.38
C GLN A 11 -15.44 -17.19 2.15
N GLY A 12 -15.11 -18.23 2.92
CA GLY A 12 -13.82 -18.33 3.61
C GLY A 12 -12.63 -18.34 2.65
N HIS A 13 -12.73 -19.06 1.54
CA HIS A 13 -11.70 -19.08 0.50
C HIS A 13 -11.52 -17.71 -0.18
N GLU A 14 -12.61 -17.01 -0.50
CA GLU A 14 -12.55 -15.66 -1.07
C GLU A 14 -11.88 -14.66 -0.12
N MET A 15 -12.24 -14.70 1.17
CA MET A 15 -11.64 -13.87 2.20
C MET A 15 -10.14 -14.15 2.36
N ALA A 16 -9.72 -15.42 2.33
CA ALA A 16 -8.32 -15.81 2.37
C ALA A 16 -7.55 -15.26 1.16
N ARG A 17 -8.10 -15.38 -0.07
CA ARG A 17 -7.47 -14.80 -1.27
C ARG A 17 -7.39 -13.28 -1.22
N ALA A 18 -8.41 -12.61 -0.67
CA ALA A 18 -8.37 -11.17 -0.49
C ALA A 18 -7.29 -10.74 0.52
N ALA A 19 -7.10 -11.51 1.59
CA ALA A 19 -6.02 -11.28 2.55
C ALA A 19 -4.64 -11.47 1.91
N GLU A 20 -4.46 -12.49 1.08
CA GLU A 20 -3.21 -12.74 0.37
C GLU A 20 -2.85 -11.58 -0.58
N ARG A 21 -3.80 -11.12 -1.40
CA ARG A 21 -3.58 -9.97 -2.30
C ARG A 21 -3.18 -8.70 -1.56
N ARG A 22 -3.73 -8.48 -0.35
CA ARG A 22 -3.34 -7.34 0.49
C ARG A 22 -1.88 -7.48 0.95
N ARG A 23 -1.47 -8.67 1.41
CA ARG A 23 -0.08 -8.93 1.83
C ARG A 23 0.90 -8.74 0.68
N GLU A 24 0.62 -9.31 -0.50
CA GLU A 24 1.47 -9.13 -1.68
C GLU A 24 1.62 -7.64 -2.05
N THR A 25 0.55 -6.87 -1.92
CA THR A 25 0.57 -5.43 -2.19
C THR A 25 1.45 -4.68 -1.19
N GLU A 26 1.34 -5.01 0.10
CA GLU A 26 2.18 -4.41 1.14
C GLU A 26 3.66 -4.77 0.97
N ILE A 27 3.98 -6.03 0.65
CA ILE A 27 5.36 -6.45 0.33
C ILE A 27 5.92 -5.61 -0.81
N ARG A 28 5.18 -5.45 -1.92
CA ARG A 28 5.63 -4.63 -3.05
C ARG A 28 5.86 -3.17 -2.69
N LYS A 29 5.04 -2.59 -1.80
CA LYS A 29 5.25 -1.22 -1.33
C LYS A 29 6.52 -1.11 -0.49
N ILE A 30 6.77 -2.08 0.38
CA ILE A 30 7.97 -2.14 1.22
C ILE A 30 9.22 -2.26 0.33
N ASP A 31 9.21 -3.18 -0.64
CA ASP A 31 10.31 -3.36 -1.59
C ASP A 31 10.59 -2.07 -2.38
N ALA A 32 9.54 -1.38 -2.83
CA ALA A 32 9.68 -0.10 -3.52
C ALA A 32 10.21 1.02 -2.61
N ALA A 33 9.89 1.00 -1.31
CA ALA A 33 10.42 1.96 -0.35
C ALA A 33 11.90 1.70 -0.04
N LEU A 34 12.31 0.44 0.06
CA LEU A 34 13.70 0.04 0.19
C LEU A 34 14.51 0.46 -1.04
N ALA A 35 13.98 0.22 -2.25
CA ALA A 35 14.65 0.67 -3.48
C ALA A 35 14.85 2.19 -3.53
N ARG A 36 13.88 2.97 -3.03
CA ARG A 36 14.02 4.44 -2.91
C ARG A 36 15.04 4.86 -1.86
N LEU A 37 15.20 4.11 -0.78
CA LEU A 37 16.26 4.36 0.20
C LEU A 37 17.64 4.15 -0.44
N ASP A 38 17.79 3.07 -1.22
CA ASP A 38 19.04 2.76 -1.91
C ASP A 38 19.37 3.77 -3.02
N SER A 39 18.35 4.40 -3.64
CA SER A 39 18.53 5.44 -4.66
C SER A 39 18.63 6.88 -4.11
N ASP A 40 18.59 7.07 -2.79
CA ASP A 40 18.54 8.39 -2.13
C ASP A 40 17.28 9.22 -2.50
N GLU A 41 16.24 8.56 -3.01
CA GLU A 41 14.94 9.15 -3.37
C GLU A 41 13.87 8.94 -2.28
N TYR A 42 14.25 8.29 -1.16
CA TYR A 42 13.35 8.12 -0.04
C TYR A 42 12.98 9.45 0.58
N GLY A 43 11.69 9.60 0.90
CA GLY A 43 11.14 10.86 1.40
C GLY A 43 10.59 11.78 0.31
N TRP A 44 10.72 11.43 -0.97
CA TRP A 44 10.17 12.22 -2.08
C TRP A 44 8.91 11.58 -2.67
N CYS A 45 7.94 12.43 -3.04
CA CYS A 45 6.68 12.02 -3.64
C CYS A 45 6.91 11.58 -5.09
N VAL A 46 6.61 10.32 -5.41
CA VAL A 46 6.80 9.78 -6.77
C VAL A 46 5.88 10.41 -7.83
N ARG A 47 4.87 11.19 -7.41
CA ARG A 47 3.89 11.81 -8.31
C ARG A 47 4.21 13.27 -8.64
N CYS A 48 4.66 14.06 -7.66
CA CYS A 48 4.91 15.50 -7.85
C CYS A 48 6.35 15.93 -7.56
N GLY A 49 7.21 15.02 -7.07
CA GLY A 49 8.60 15.32 -6.73
C GLY A 49 8.80 16.10 -5.43
N GLU A 50 7.74 16.46 -4.72
CA GLU A 50 7.81 17.22 -3.46
C GLU A 50 8.13 16.31 -2.26
N GLU A 51 8.64 16.88 -1.17
CA GLU A 51 8.94 16.13 0.05
C GLU A 51 7.66 15.55 0.70
N ILE A 52 7.76 14.31 1.18
CA ILE A 52 6.74 13.66 1.98
C ILE A 52 6.98 14.01 3.44
N ALA A 53 5.99 14.65 4.07
CA ALA A 53 6.05 15.02 5.48
C ALA A 53 6.52 13.85 6.38
N ALA A 54 7.54 14.10 7.22
CA ALA A 54 8.15 13.08 8.08
C ALA A 54 7.15 12.37 9.00
N GLU A 55 6.11 13.06 9.49
CA GLU A 55 5.01 12.48 10.27
C GLU A 55 4.31 11.34 9.51
N ARG A 56 4.14 11.52 8.19
CA ARG A 56 3.49 10.55 7.32
C ARG A 56 4.36 9.32 7.12
N LEU A 57 5.67 9.50 6.91
CA LEU A 57 6.63 8.40 6.81
C LEU A 57 6.82 7.68 8.15
N ARG A 58 6.69 8.37 9.29
CA ARG A 58 6.66 7.74 10.62
C ARG A 58 5.44 6.83 10.81
N LEU A 59 4.29 7.21 10.23
CA LEU A 59 3.07 6.40 10.30
C LEU A 59 3.10 5.22 9.31
N ASP A 60 3.53 5.47 8.07
CA ASP A 60 3.69 4.47 7.02
C ASP A 60 4.96 4.77 6.21
N PRO A 61 6.08 4.08 6.49
CA PRO A 61 7.35 4.25 5.77
C PRO A 61 7.26 3.86 4.30
N ALA A 62 6.29 3.02 3.92
CA ALA A 62 6.17 2.49 2.58
C ALA A 62 5.34 3.39 1.66
N VAL A 63 4.81 4.51 2.16
CA VAL A 63 3.97 5.41 1.36
C VAL A 63 4.81 6.09 0.25
N PRO A 64 4.34 6.06 -1.01
CA PRO A 64 5.09 6.64 -2.13
C PRO A 64 4.71 8.10 -2.45
N VAL A 65 3.67 8.65 -1.81
CA VAL A 65 3.10 9.96 -2.18
C VAL A 65 2.84 10.87 -0.98
N CYS A 66 2.96 12.18 -1.22
CA CYS A 66 2.60 13.22 -0.26
C CYS A 66 1.09 13.25 0.01
N ILE A 67 0.68 14.01 1.04
CA ILE A 67 -0.72 14.10 1.46
C ILE A 67 -1.62 14.73 0.37
N ASP A 68 -1.10 15.71 -0.38
CA ASP A 68 -1.88 16.40 -1.41
C ASP A 68 -2.15 15.50 -2.60
N CYS A 69 -1.12 14.78 -3.07
CA CYS A 69 -1.26 13.75 -4.10
C CYS A 69 -2.19 12.61 -3.64
N ALA A 70 -2.13 12.21 -2.37
CA ALA A 70 -3.05 11.21 -1.82
C ALA A 70 -4.52 11.69 -1.78
N LYS A 71 -4.74 13.00 -1.65
CA LYS A 71 -6.08 13.64 -1.69
C LYS A 71 -6.56 13.94 -3.11
N GLY A 72 -5.76 13.65 -4.14
CA GLY A 72 -6.10 13.87 -5.54
C GLY A 72 -5.50 15.13 -6.16
N GLY A 73 -4.80 15.97 -5.40
CA GLY A 73 -4.13 17.16 -5.92
C GLY A 73 -3.04 16.81 -6.93
N SER A 74 -3.14 17.34 -8.15
CA SER A 74 -1.98 17.45 -9.03
C SER A 74 -1.09 18.54 -8.44
N GLY A 75 0.09 18.18 -7.93
CA GLY A 75 1.16 19.17 -7.76
C GLY A 75 1.27 19.97 -9.06
N THR A 76 1.40 21.29 -8.92
CA THR A 76 1.26 22.29 -9.99
C THR A 76 1.87 21.88 -11.33
#